data_AF-A0A2P5VLB9-F1
#
_entry.id   AF-A0A2P5VLB9-F1
#
_cell.length_a   1.000
_cell.length_b   1.000
_cell.length_c   1.000
_cell.angle_alpha   90.00
_cell.angle_beta   90.00
_cell.angle_gamma   90.00
#
_symmetry.space_group_name_H-M   'P 1'
#
loop_
_entity.id
_entity.type
_entity.pdbx_description
1 polymer ?
#
loop_
_entity_poly.entity_id
_entity_poly.type
_entity_poly.pdbx_seq_one_letter_code
_entity_poly.pdbx_strand_id
1 'polypeptide(L)' 'PGVSAGDALDKLISGLGMPRTLRDVGITEDQLPKLAENCMLDSWTYSNPREIRSPEQVMEILRAAY' A
#
# COMPACT_ATOMS: atom_id res chain seq x y z
N PRO A 1 -12.47 -9.62 17.91
CA PRO A 1 -12.68 -8.30 18.57
C PRO A 1 -13.94 -7.54 18.09
N GLY A 2 -14.88 -8.19 17.38
CA GLY A 2 -16.10 -7.52 16.88
C GLY A 2 -15.89 -6.38 15.86
N VAL A 3 -14.65 -6.08 15.48
CA VAL A 3 -14.25 -5.06 14.49
C VAL A 3 -13.68 -5.73 13.24
N SER A 4 -13.59 -5.00 12.13
CA SER A 4 -12.97 -5.52 10.92
C SER A 4 -11.47 -5.81 11.14
N ALA A 5 -10.93 -6.75 10.36
CA ALA A 5 -9.49 -7.04 10.42
C ALA A 5 -8.63 -5.81 10.06
N GLY A 6 -9.11 -4.98 9.12
CA GLY A 6 -8.45 -3.72 8.76
C GLY A 6 -8.38 -2.75 9.93
N ASP A 7 -9.48 -2.55 10.65
CA ASP A 7 -9.52 -1.64 11.81
C ASP A 7 -8.65 -2.15 12.97
N ALA A 8 -8.61 -3.47 13.17
CA ALA A 8 -7.76 -4.08 14.18
C ALA A 8 -6.27 -3.85 13.87
N LEU A 9 -5.88 -3.99 12.60
CA LEU A 9 -4.52 -3.76 12.14
C LEU A 9 -4.14 -2.29 12.23
N ASP A 10 -5.02 -1.37 11.82
CA ASP A 10 -4.80 0.07 11.91
C ASP A 10 -4.51 0.53 13.35
N LYS A 11 -5.32 0.06 14.31
CA LYS A 11 -5.12 0.35 15.74
C LYS A 11 -3.80 -0.19 16.26
N LEU A 12 -3.42 -1.40 15.85
CA LEU A 12 -2.15 -2.00 16.26
C LEU A 12 -0.96 -1.19 15.73
N ILE A 13 -0.93 -0.91 14.42
CA ILE A 13 0.18 -0.19 13.78
C ILE A 13 0.31 1.22 14.37
N SER A 14 -0.80 1.94 14.52
CA SER A 14 -0.83 3.27 15.14
C SER A 14 -0.39 3.22 16.62
N GLY A 15 -0.81 2.19 17.36
CA GLY A 15 -0.42 2.00 18.76
C GLY A 15 1.07 1.71 18.95
N LEU A 16 1.76 1.21 17.92
CA LEU A 16 3.21 1.06 17.87
C LEU A 16 3.94 2.34 17.44
N GLY A 17 3.22 3.43 17.13
CA GLY A 17 3.80 4.68 16.64
C GLY A 17 4.35 4.60 15.21
N MET A 18 3.92 3.61 14.43
CA MET A 18 4.35 3.46 13.05
C MET A 18 3.57 4.40 12.11
N PRO A 19 4.19 4.91 11.04
CA PRO A 19 3.54 5.76 10.05
C PRO A 19 2.34 5.04 9.40
N ARG A 20 1.31 5.82 9.06
CA ARG A 20 0.06 5.26 8.49
C ARG A 20 -0.10 5.60 7.02
N THR A 21 0.65 6.56 6.50
CA THR A 21 0.63 6.91 5.09
C THR A 21 2.03 7.00 4.48
N LEU A 22 2.10 7.00 3.16
CA LEU A 22 3.35 7.17 2.42
C LEU A 22 3.95 8.57 2.64
N ARG A 23 3.11 9.60 2.81
CA ARG A 23 3.57 10.96 3.13
C ARG A 23 4.30 11.03 4.47
N ASP A 24 3.89 10.26 5.47
CA ASP A 24 4.53 10.22 6.79
C ASP A 24 6.00 9.78 6.74
N VAL A 25 6.38 9.03 5.71
CA VAL A 25 7.75 8.56 5.47
C VAL A 25 8.49 9.34 4.38
N GLY A 26 7.94 10.48 3.95
CA GLY A 26 8.59 11.40 3.01
C GLY A 26 8.45 11.03 1.54
N ILE A 27 7.53 10.13 1.18
CA ILE A 27 7.23 9.85 -0.23
C ILE A 27 6.37 10.97 -0.81
N THR A 28 6.77 11.46 -1.98
CA THR A 28 6.05 12.52 -2.69
C THR A 28 5.14 11.93 -3.78
N GLU A 29 4.07 12.65 -4.14
CA GLU A 29 3.08 12.16 -5.11
C GLU A 29 3.67 11.85 -6.49
N ASP A 30 4.69 12.61 -6.90
CA ASP A 30 5.41 12.43 -8.16
C ASP A 30 6.24 11.12 -8.21
N GLN A 31 6.54 10.52 -7.06
CA GLN A 31 7.23 9.23 -6.98
C GLN A 31 6.28 8.03 -7.16
N LEU A 32 4.97 8.21 -6.97
CA LEU A 32 4.00 7.11 -6.99
C LEU A 32 3.97 6.35 -8.34
N PRO A 33 3.98 7.02 -9.52
CA PRO A 33 3.99 6.30 -10.80
C PRO A 33 5.20 5.38 -10.94
N LYS A 34 6.39 5.84 -10.52
CA LYS A 34 7.63 5.04 -10.58
C LYS A 34 7.57 3.85 -9.63
N LEU A 35 7.00 4.02 -8.44
CA LEU A 35 6.78 2.93 -7.48
C LEU A 35 5.85 1.87 -8.07
N ALA A 36 4.73 2.29 -8.68
CA ALA A 36 3.79 1.38 -9.32
C ALA A 36 4.42 0.55 -10.45
N GLU A 37 5.21 1.19 -11.32
CA GLU A 37 5.99 0.49 -12.35
C GLU A 37 6.95 -0.54 -11.75
N ASN A 38 7.68 -0.14 -10.69
CA ASN A 38 8.65 -1.01 -10.04
C ASN A 38 7.99 -2.23 -9.36
N CYS A 39 6.79 -2.07 -8.79
CA CYS A 39 6.04 -3.19 -8.24
C CYS A 39 5.72 -4.28 -9.28
N MET A 40 5.56 -3.92 -10.56
CA MET A 40 5.33 -4.90 -11.63
C MET A 40 6.57 -5.73 -11.99
N LEU A 41 7.75 -5.31 -11.53
CA LEU A 41 9.00 -6.08 -11.66
C LEU A 41 9.15 -7.13 -10.55
N ASP A 42 8.36 -7.04 -9.49
CA ASP A 42 8.37 -7.99 -8.39
C ASP A 42 7.52 -9.24 -8.72
N SER A 43 8.16 -10.40 -8.74
CA SER A 43 7.52 -11.70 -8.94
C SER A 43 6.40 -11.98 -7.92
N TRP A 44 6.49 -11.45 -6.70
CA TRP A 44 5.47 -11.62 -5.65
C TRP A 44 4.18 -10.86 -5.95
N THR A 45 4.22 -9.79 -6.75
CA THR A 45 3.02 -9.05 -7.17
C THR A 45 2.03 -9.96 -7.92
N TYR A 46 2.56 -10.91 -8.71
CA TYR A 46 1.74 -11.82 -9.52
C TYR A 46 1.08 -12.95 -8.72
N SER A 47 1.55 -13.26 -7.51
CA SER A 47 0.94 -14.27 -6.64
C SER A 47 -0.13 -13.70 -5.71
N ASN A 48 -0.41 -12.40 -5.79
CA ASN A 48 -1.46 -11.76 -5.00
C ASN A 48 -2.84 -12.39 -5.30
N PRO A 49 -3.64 -12.78 -4.27
CA PRO A 49 -4.96 -13.40 -4.48
C PRO A 49 -5.94 -12.55 -5.30
N ARG A 50 -5.79 -11.22 -5.23
CA ARG A 50 -6.37 -10.30 -6.20
C ARG A 50 -5.33 -10.03 -7.28
N GLU A 51 -5.55 -10.56 -8.48
CA GLU A 51 -4.61 -10.42 -9.58
C GLU A 51 -4.28 -8.94 -9.88
N ILE A 52 -2.99 -8.61 -9.88
CA ILE A 52 -2.46 -7.33 -10.30
C ILE A 52 -1.72 -7.57 -11.62
N ARG A 53 -2.20 -6.94 -12.69
CA ARG A 53 -1.68 -7.13 -14.05
C ARG A 53 -1.16 -5.84 -14.70
N SER A 54 -1.24 -4.72 -13.99
CA SER A 54 -0.82 -3.41 -14.50
C SER A 54 -0.40 -2.44 -13.39
N PRO A 55 0.53 -1.50 -13.66
CA PRO A 55 0.89 -0.43 -12.71
C PRO A 55 -0.32 0.40 -12.26
N GLU A 56 -1.33 0.58 -13.11
CA GLU A 56 -2.54 1.36 -12.80
C GLU A 56 -3.31 0.77 -11.61
N GLN A 57 -3.36 -0.56 -11.51
CA GLN A 57 -3.98 -1.24 -10.37
C GLN A 57 -3.16 -1.07 -9.09
N VAL A 58 -1.83 -0.99 -9.18
CA VAL A 58 -0.97 -0.66 -8.05
C VAL A 58 -1.17 0.80 -7.62
N MET A 59 -1.35 1.72 -8.59
CA MET A 59 -1.63 3.12 -8.31
C MET A 59 -2.91 3.34 -7.50
N GLU A 60 -3.95 2.51 -7.66
CA GLU A 60 -5.14 2.55 -6.81
C GLU A 60 -4.78 2.32 -5.33
N ILE A 61 -3.89 1.35 -5.06
CA ILE A 61 -3.45 1.01 -3.70
C ILE A 61 -2.56 2.11 -3.13
N LEU A 62 -1.60 2.60 -3.93
CA LEU A 62 -0.69 3.67 -3.49
C LEU A 62 -1.45 4.95 -3.17
N ARG A 63 -2.47 5.32 -3.96
CA ARG A 63 -3.33 6.48 -3.69
C ARG A 63 -4.19 6.31 -2.43
N ALA A 64 -4.66 5.09 -2.14
CA ALA A 64 -5.42 4.82 -0.91
C ALA A 64 -4.54 4.90 0.36
N ALA A 65 -3.23 4.71 0.23
CA ALA A 65 -2.27 4.73 1.32
C ALA A 65 -1.42 6.01 1.39
N TYR A 66 -1.73 7.03 0.58
CA TYR A 66 -0.90 8.23 0.46
C TYR A 66 -1.08 9.23 1.61
#